data_AF-F7NQJ9-F1
#
_entry.id   AF-F7NQJ9-F1
#
_cell.length_a   1.000
_cell.length_b   1.000
_cell.length_c   1.000
_cell.angle_alpha   90.00
_cell.angle_beta   90.00
_cell.angle_gamma   90.00
#
_symmetry.space_group_name_H-M   'P 1'
#
loop_
_entity.id
_entity.type
_entity.pdbx_description
1 polymer ?
#
loop_
_entity_poly.entity_id
_entity_poly.type
_entity_poly.pdbx_seq_one_letter_code
_entity_poly.pdbx_strand_id
1 'polypeptide(L)'
;MNKEWQLPPAYESEMQKSYTIAESLIRDFAEGSFASPDLLITSVTEYFCIQDDAENALKRFTTHLDGSHEDFDASDDPRIQATLVIGIVTAWASSETENWYTAFRALVRNSWWVEHLWTEVALVVALKNDAFKEALLNLAEQHFADAEKKLLQEYGVDPSHPITLDEIWYGHTRESRTDDSSWPWVKLLAKLDLNTLFKWMNSTQSLVLINRVLDSPEFYRNYDLWEQFTYRSPTSFQSDGSWDGALLLPSLLRRGSMQLIHIADGYGHPPSVLEPHVESLLASFVDTVAKRSDFEGLFKRWGTWLTRQYLNFPDNNSGQKRSLSSQDILWALADKLPLPCSPTVSEQLNFSWEPWVYQSMLALLHSNQPDRFPAPDIRDFINEWNLTPTEWNSSKGQSIRSHVSEYHATQPNNYACRVLGYSVALSDNFTSHWLNMWNSSVALREILEFRPIYKISAEWQPSDASRLMCTLVDVGLGILDCTANAQETLNPEILNQSAALFQALWEATTEMLSIDFYGNDFWPIMQQHLVIRRLQWTVEAKNANDDHYSIWLDKATYPTSPEILALVASNPCSFISLLPILVQNKVPKQTLKDLLNQAEIDLVSLVSSADRYQSGPEMKFKIYPYHVNLIEELA
;
A
#
# COMPACT_ATOMS: atom_id res chain seq x y z
N MET A 1 30.67 3.79 -10.84
CA MET A 1 30.07 2.75 -9.97
C MET A 1 28.59 2.82 -10.21
N ASN A 2 27.96 1.72 -10.61
CA ASN A 2 26.52 1.69 -10.76
C ASN A 2 25.90 1.79 -9.36
N LYS A 3 24.91 2.65 -9.15
CA LYS A 3 24.09 2.60 -7.93
C LYS A 3 23.22 1.37 -8.02
N GLU A 4 23.26 0.55 -6.99
CA GLU A 4 22.41 -0.63 -6.86
C GLU A 4 21.34 -0.40 -5.80
N TRP A 5 20.19 -1.01 -6.02
CA TRP A 5 19.13 -1.06 -5.01
C TRP A 5 19.61 -1.83 -3.78
N GLN A 6 20.22 -2.97 -4.00
CA GLN A 6 20.52 -3.93 -2.95
C GLN A 6 21.99 -3.89 -2.56
N LEU A 7 22.25 -4.18 -1.30
CA LEU A 7 23.60 -4.50 -0.85
C LEU A 7 23.99 -5.91 -1.37
N PRO A 8 25.28 -6.17 -1.59
CA PRO A 8 25.74 -7.50 -2.02
C PRO A 8 25.26 -8.58 -1.05
N PRO A 9 24.82 -9.75 -1.55
CA PRO A 9 24.29 -10.81 -0.70
C PRO A 9 25.33 -11.25 0.34
N ALA A 10 24.89 -11.43 1.59
CA ALA A 10 25.75 -11.85 2.69
C ALA A 10 26.22 -13.32 2.60
N TYR A 11 25.59 -14.12 1.73
CA TYR A 11 25.89 -15.53 1.52
C TYR A 11 26.06 -15.84 0.03
N GLU A 12 27.19 -16.46 -0.32
CA GLU A 12 27.42 -17.02 -1.65
C GLU A 12 26.99 -18.50 -1.68
N SER A 13 25.97 -18.82 -2.48
CA SER A 13 25.57 -20.20 -2.72
C SER A 13 26.62 -20.93 -3.59
N GLU A 14 26.66 -22.26 -3.52
CA GLU A 14 27.52 -23.07 -4.41
C GLU A 14 27.20 -22.82 -5.89
N MET A 15 25.93 -22.66 -6.20
CA MET A 15 25.46 -22.30 -7.55
C MET A 15 26.01 -20.94 -8.01
N GLN A 16 26.08 -19.94 -7.12
CA GLN A 16 26.69 -18.64 -7.42
C GLN A 16 28.19 -18.78 -7.72
N LYS A 17 28.89 -19.67 -7.01
CA LYS A 17 30.31 -19.97 -7.28
C LYS A 17 30.50 -20.60 -8.66
N SER A 18 29.68 -21.60 -9.01
CA SER A 18 29.73 -22.21 -10.34
C SER A 18 29.43 -21.20 -11.44
N TYR A 19 28.44 -20.32 -11.25
CA TYR A 19 28.13 -19.24 -12.20
C TYR A 19 29.31 -18.26 -12.35
N THR A 20 29.97 -17.89 -11.25
CA THR A 20 31.15 -17.01 -11.26
C THR A 20 32.33 -17.61 -12.03
N ILE A 21 32.53 -18.94 -11.93
CA ILE A 21 33.56 -19.65 -12.71
C ILE A 21 33.23 -19.59 -14.21
N ALA A 22 31.97 -19.81 -14.57
CA ALA A 22 31.51 -19.71 -15.95
C ALA A 22 31.68 -18.29 -16.52
N GLU A 23 31.27 -17.25 -15.77
CA GLU A 23 31.45 -15.84 -16.14
C GLU A 23 32.93 -15.47 -16.34
N SER A 24 33.84 -16.04 -15.53
CA SER A 24 35.28 -15.83 -15.69
C SER A 24 35.77 -16.31 -17.06
N LEU A 25 35.31 -17.47 -17.53
CA LEU A 25 35.69 -17.99 -18.85
C LEU A 25 35.09 -17.17 -19.99
N ILE A 26 33.85 -16.67 -19.82
CA ILE A 26 33.22 -15.75 -20.77
C ILE A 26 34.02 -14.44 -20.86
N ARG A 27 34.59 -13.96 -19.76
CA ARG A 27 35.50 -12.81 -19.74
C ARG A 27 36.81 -13.10 -20.47
N ASP A 28 37.42 -14.26 -20.25
CA ASP A 28 38.61 -14.68 -21.00
C ASP A 28 38.33 -14.72 -22.52
N PHE A 29 37.15 -15.20 -22.92
CA PHE A 29 36.70 -15.14 -24.30
C PHE A 29 36.51 -13.70 -24.81
N ALA A 30 35.95 -12.81 -23.98
CA ALA A 30 35.82 -11.40 -24.30
C ALA A 30 37.17 -10.71 -24.51
N GLU A 31 38.20 -11.09 -23.73
CA GLU A 31 39.56 -10.57 -23.84
C GLU A 31 40.36 -11.23 -24.98
N GLY A 32 39.85 -12.33 -25.55
CA GLY A 32 40.51 -13.09 -26.61
C GLY A 32 41.60 -14.04 -26.09
N SER A 33 41.69 -14.25 -24.78
CA SER A 33 42.58 -15.23 -24.15
C SER A 33 42.02 -16.66 -24.22
N PHE A 34 40.74 -16.80 -24.55
CA PHE A 34 40.08 -18.07 -24.84
C PHE A 34 39.42 -18.05 -26.23
N ALA A 35 39.49 -19.18 -26.94
CA ALA A 35 38.79 -19.41 -28.20
C ALA A 35 38.01 -20.73 -28.12
N SER A 36 36.77 -20.73 -28.62
CA SER A 36 35.97 -21.95 -28.68
C SER A 36 36.59 -22.95 -29.66
N PRO A 37 36.55 -24.27 -29.38
CA PRO A 37 37.04 -25.28 -30.29
C PRO A 37 36.33 -25.24 -31.67
N ASP A 38 37.09 -25.26 -32.77
CA ASP A 38 36.55 -25.22 -34.14
C ASP A 38 35.60 -26.40 -34.45
N LEU A 39 35.89 -27.57 -33.87
CA LEU A 39 35.04 -28.77 -34.01
C LEU A 39 33.66 -28.55 -33.39
N LEU A 40 33.59 -27.84 -32.25
CA LEU A 40 32.32 -27.49 -31.62
C LEU A 40 31.53 -26.51 -32.50
N ILE A 41 32.18 -25.44 -32.98
CA ILE A 41 31.53 -24.44 -33.84
C ILE A 41 30.96 -25.11 -35.09
N THR A 42 31.75 -25.97 -35.75
CA THR A 42 31.33 -26.70 -36.96
C THR A 42 30.10 -27.57 -36.68
N SER A 43 30.12 -28.35 -35.59
CA SER A 43 29.01 -29.21 -35.20
C SER A 43 27.73 -28.42 -34.90
N VAL A 44 27.84 -27.26 -34.23
CA VAL A 44 26.68 -26.39 -33.98
C VAL A 44 26.14 -25.78 -35.27
N THR A 45 27.01 -25.33 -36.18
CA THR A 45 26.58 -24.78 -37.47
C THR A 45 25.86 -25.82 -38.32
N GLU A 46 26.30 -27.08 -38.29
CA GLU A 46 25.60 -28.19 -38.96
C GLU A 46 24.19 -28.40 -38.40
N TYR A 47 24.04 -28.34 -37.06
CA TYR A 47 22.74 -28.40 -36.41
C TYR A 47 21.80 -27.26 -36.82
N PHE A 48 22.31 -26.03 -36.90
CA PHE A 48 21.51 -24.89 -37.35
C PHE A 48 21.08 -25.00 -38.82
N CYS A 49 21.88 -25.66 -39.67
CA CYS A 49 21.52 -25.92 -41.06
C CYS A 49 20.50 -27.06 -41.21
N ILE A 50 20.68 -28.16 -40.47
CA ILE A 50 19.85 -29.37 -40.54
C ILE A 50 19.43 -29.73 -39.12
N GLN A 51 18.32 -29.14 -38.68
CA GLN A 51 17.82 -29.31 -37.32
C GLN A 51 17.44 -30.76 -37.07
N ASP A 52 18.07 -31.36 -36.06
CA ASP A 52 17.62 -32.61 -35.45
C ASP A 52 17.24 -32.40 -33.97
N ASP A 53 17.17 -33.47 -33.19
CA ASP A 53 16.73 -33.40 -31.79
C ASP A 53 17.73 -32.60 -30.93
N ALA A 54 17.24 -31.55 -30.26
CA ALA A 54 18.08 -30.61 -29.50
C ALA A 54 18.79 -31.26 -28.30
N GLU A 55 18.17 -32.23 -27.63
CA GLU A 55 18.78 -32.95 -26.50
C GLU A 55 19.95 -33.81 -26.99
N ASN A 56 19.75 -34.52 -28.12
CA ASN A 56 20.80 -35.29 -28.76
C ASN A 56 21.92 -34.40 -29.31
N ALA A 57 21.59 -33.24 -29.87
CA ALA A 57 22.57 -32.27 -30.34
C ALA A 57 23.45 -31.76 -29.19
N LEU A 58 22.86 -31.37 -28.06
CA LEU A 58 23.60 -30.96 -26.86
C LEU A 58 24.56 -32.05 -26.36
N LYS A 59 24.12 -33.32 -26.32
CA LYS A 59 25.00 -34.45 -25.94
C LYS A 59 26.20 -34.59 -26.88
N ARG A 60 25.99 -34.44 -28.21
CA ARG A 60 27.09 -34.47 -29.19
C ARG A 60 28.06 -33.31 -28.97
N PHE A 61 27.55 -32.10 -28.74
CA PHE A 61 28.37 -30.93 -28.48
C PHE A 61 29.23 -31.09 -27.22
N THR A 62 28.66 -31.60 -26.14
CA THR A 62 29.41 -31.90 -24.90
C THR A 62 30.47 -32.99 -25.13
N THR A 63 30.17 -34.01 -25.94
CA THR A 63 31.17 -35.05 -26.31
C THR A 63 32.38 -34.47 -27.05
N HIS A 64 32.23 -33.36 -27.78
CA HIS A 64 33.36 -32.66 -28.41
C HIS A 64 34.22 -31.88 -27.41
N LEU A 65 33.75 -31.68 -26.18
CA LEU A 65 34.44 -30.97 -25.11
C LEU A 65 35.08 -31.93 -24.10
N ASP A 66 34.45 -33.07 -23.83
CA ASP A 66 35.03 -34.15 -23.03
C ASP A 66 35.93 -35.04 -23.87
N GLY A 67 37.24 -34.84 -23.77
CA GLY A 67 38.20 -35.83 -24.22
C GLY A 67 38.04 -37.14 -23.43
N SER A 68 37.22 -38.08 -23.93
CA SER A 68 37.18 -39.51 -23.60
C SER A 68 37.58 -39.91 -22.16
N HIS A 69 36.93 -39.37 -21.13
CA HIS A 69 37.09 -39.85 -19.76
C HIS A 69 35.72 -40.25 -19.19
N GLU A 70 35.46 -41.56 -19.16
CA GLU A 70 34.18 -42.18 -18.76
C GLU A 70 33.84 -42.06 -17.24
N ASP A 71 34.66 -41.37 -16.44
CA ASP A 71 34.49 -41.25 -14.98
C ASP A 71 34.18 -39.81 -14.49
N PHE A 72 33.96 -38.85 -15.40
CA PHE A 72 33.64 -37.47 -15.06
C PHE A 72 32.19 -37.16 -15.46
N ASP A 73 31.35 -36.76 -14.51
CA ASP A 73 30.01 -36.23 -14.82
C ASP A 73 30.18 -34.78 -15.31
N ALA A 74 30.64 -34.65 -16.54
CA ALA A 74 30.92 -33.37 -17.20
C ALA A 74 29.67 -32.50 -17.43
N SER A 75 28.48 -33.01 -17.09
CA SER A 75 27.23 -32.28 -17.19
C SER A 75 27.15 -31.07 -16.25
N ASP A 76 27.96 -31.01 -15.19
CA ASP A 76 27.93 -29.95 -14.18
C ASP A 76 29.22 -29.11 -14.05
N ASP A 77 30.27 -29.35 -14.84
CA ASP A 77 31.48 -28.50 -14.79
C ASP A 77 31.20 -27.11 -15.41
N PRO A 78 31.30 -26.01 -14.65
CA PRO A 78 30.92 -24.68 -15.13
C PRO A 78 31.80 -24.17 -16.29
N ARG A 79 33.04 -24.65 -16.44
CA ARG A 79 33.92 -24.26 -17.56
C ARG A 79 33.56 -24.98 -18.84
N ILE A 80 33.23 -26.27 -18.76
CA ILE A 80 32.74 -27.05 -19.90
C ILE A 80 31.42 -26.45 -20.40
N GLN A 81 30.51 -26.15 -19.48
CA GLN A 81 29.22 -25.52 -19.80
C GLN A 81 29.39 -24.11 -20.39
N ALA A 82 30.27 -23.27 -19.82
CA ALA A 82 30.59 -21.98 -20.42
C ALA A 82 31.18 -22.13 -21.84
N THR A 83 32.09 -23.09 -22.07
CA THR A 83 32.66 -23.37 -23.39
C THR A 83 31.59 -23.77 -24.40
N LEU A 84 30.66 -24.65 -23.99
CA LEU A 84 29.53 -25.06 -24.79
C LEU A 84 28.68 -23.86 -25.23
N VAL A 85 28.32 -22.99 -24.29
CA VAL A 85 27.52 -21.79 -24.58
C VAL A 85 28.27 -20.80 -25.48
N ILE A 86 29.59 -20.62 -25.25
CA ILE A 86 30.45 -19.80 -26.12
C ILE A 86 30.41 -20.32 -27.56
N GLY A 87 30.60 -21.63 -27.76
CA GLY A 87 30.55 -22.24 -29.08
C GLY A 87 29.18 -22.09 -29.75
N ILE A 88 28.09 -22.30 -29.00
CA ILE A 88 26.73 -22.18 -29.52
C ILE A 88 26.43 -20.76 -30.00
N VAL A 89 26.71 -19.75 -29.17
CA VAL A 89 26.42 -18.35 -29.51
C VAL A 89 27.37 -17.85 -30.60
N THR A 90 28.63 -18.28 -30.61
CA THR A 90 29.58 -17.93 -31.67
C THR A 90 29.13 -18.47 -33.02
N ALA A 91 28.66 -19.72 -33.08
CA ALA A 91 28.09 -20.29 -34.29
C ALA A 91 26.79 -19.58 -34.71
N TRP A 92 25.97 -19.17 -33.74
CA TRP A 92 24.72 -18.45 -34.01
C TRP A 92 24.95 -17.02 -34.52
N ALA A 93 26.06 -16.38 -34.12
CA ALA A 93 26.45 -15.04 -34.54
C ALA A 93 26.99 -14.99 -35.97
N SER A 94 26.10 -15.21 -36.93
CA SER A 94 26.36 -15.28 -38.36
C SER A 94 25.47 -14.32 -39.15
N SER A 95 25.58 -14.32 -40.48
CA SER A 95 24.61 -13.60 -41.33
C SER A 95 23.20 -14.20 -41.29
N GLU A 96 23.04 -15.40 -40.75
CA GLU A 96 21.79 -16.17 -40.67
C GLU A 96 21.17 -16.17 -39.27
N THR A 97 21.64 -15.29 -38.36
CA THR A 97 21.20 -15.24 -36.95
C THR A 97 19.68 -15.27 -36.78
N GLU A 98 18.94 -14.46 -37.54
CA GLU A 98 17.48 -14.41 -37.48
C GLU A 98 16.85 -15.72 -37.96
N ASN A 99 17.36 -16.32 -39.05
CA ASN A 99 16.87 -17.58 -39.62
C ASN A 99 17.11 -18.76 -38.68
N TRP A 100 18.24 -18.77 -37.96
CA TRP A 100 18.61 -19.84 -37.03
C TRP A 100 18.01 -19.69 -35.64
N TYR A 101 17.28 -18.60 -35.36
CA TYR A 101 16.74 -18.32 -34.03
C TYR A 101 15.83 -19.44 -33.48
N THR A 102 15.03 -20.09 -34.33
CA THR A 102 14.15 -21.20 -33.89
C THR A 102 14.96 -22.41 -33.42
N ALA A 103 16.04 -22.75 -34.13
CA ALA A 103 16.93 -23.84 -33.76
C ALA A 103 17.74 -23.50 -32.50
N PHE A 104 18.24 -22.27 -32.39
CA PHE A 104 18.88 -21.77 -31.18
C PHE A 104 17.96 -21.85 -29.95
N ARG A 105 16.69 -21.41 -30.09
CA ARG A 105 15.68 -21.52 -29.02
C ARG A 105 15.40 -22.96 -28.59
N ALA A 106 15.51 -23.92 -29.50
CA ALA A 106 15.37 -25.34 -29.14
C ALA A 106 16.53 -25.79 -28.24
N LEU A 107 17.77 -25.37 -28.50
CA LEU A 107 18.92 -25.66 -27.63
C LEU A 107 18.76 -25.00 -26.25
N VAL A 108 18.36 -23.72 -26.22
CA VAL A 108 18.11 -22.97 -24.96
C VAL A 108 17.12 -23.70 -24.06
N ARG A 109 16.00 -24.19 -24.60
CA ARG A 109 14.95 -24.88 -23.82
C ARG A 109 15.37 -26.26 -23.28
N ASN A 110 16.44 -26.84 -23.81
CA ASN A 110 16.91 -28.17 -23.43
C ASN A 110 18.19 -28.16 -22.59
N SER A 111 18.71 -26.99 -22.21
CA SER A 111 19.85 -26.87 -21.30
C SER A 111 19.72 -25.67 -20.37
N TRP A 112 19.73 -25.97 -19.06
CA TRP A 112 19.72 -24.96 -18.01
C TRP A 112 20.89 -23.98 -18.14
N TRP A 113 22.10 -24.48 -18.38
CA TRP A 113 23.30 -23.65 -18.55
C TRP A 113 23.21 -22.75 -19.78
N VAL A 114 22.71 -23.27 -20.91
CA VAL A 114 22.51 -22.45 -22.11
C VAL A 114 21.47 -21.36 -21.83
N GLU A 115 20.35 -21.69 -21.22
CA GLU A 115 19.30 -20.73 -20.84
C GLU A 115 19.83 -19.58 -19.96
N HIS A 116 20.72 -19.88 -19.01
CA HIS A 116 21.19 -18.90 -18.03
C HIS A 116 22.44 -18.12 -18.46
N LEU A 117 23.25 -18.63 -19.40
CA LEU A 117 24.51 -18.00 -19.81
C LEU A 117 24.49 -17.39 -21.21
N TRP A 118 23.54 -17.77 -22.09
CA TRP A 118 23.61 -17.34 -23.49
C TRP A 118 23.61 -15.82 -23.65
N THR A 119 22.91 -15.09 -22.76
CA THR A 119 22.88 -13.62 -22.79
C THR A 119 24.24 -13.00 -22.51
N GLU A 120 25.00 -13.53 -21.55
CA GLU A 120 26.34 -13.03 -21.22
C GLU A 120 27.30 -13.19 -22.41
N VAL A 121 27.25 -14.35 -23.06
CA VAL A 121 28.05 -14.61 -24.25
C VAL A 121 27.59 -13.75 -25.43
N ALA A 122 26.28 -13.63 -25.66
CA ALA A 122 25.73 -12.85 -26.76
C ALA A 122 26.12 -11.37 -26.65
N LEU A 123 26.14 -10.81 -25.43
CA LEU A 123 26.64 -9.45 -25.18
C LEU A 123 28.09 -9.29 -25.64
N VAL A 124 28.97 -10.22 -25.23
CA VAL A 124 30.39 -10.19 -25.59
C VAL A 124 30.59 -10.26 -27.10
N VAL A 125 29.85 -11.15 -27.78
CA VAL A 125 29.96 -11.31 -29.24
C VAL A 125 29.39 -10.09 -29.97
N ALA A 126 28.24 -9.57 -29.55
CA ALA A 126 27.59 -8.41 -30.15
C ALA A 126 28.45 -7.14 -30.06
N LEU A 127 29.23 -6.97 -28.99
CA LEU A 127 30.18 -5.85 -28.85
C LEU A 127 31.33 -5.89 -29.86
N LYS A 128 31.59 -7.05 -30.48
CA LYS A 128 32.64 -7.25 -31.49
C LYS A 128 32.08 -7.42 -32.91
N ASN A 129 30.78 -7.61 -33.06
CA ASN A 129 30.12 -7.90 -34.33
C ASN A 129 28.83 -7.07 -34.46
N ASP A 130 28.93 -5.94 -35.15
CA ASP A 130 27.81 -5.02 -35.36
C ASP A 130 26.63 -5.68 -36.10
N ALA A 131 26.89 -6.57 -37.06
CA ALA A 131 25.83 -7.27 -37.79
C ALA A 131 25.03 -8.19 -36.86
N PHE A 132 25.71 -8.91 -35.97
CA PHE A 132 25.05 -9.73 -34.95
C PHE A 132 24.31 -8.88 -33.92
N LYS A 133 24.89 -7.74 -33.52
CA LYS A 133 24.23 -6.78 -32.63
C LYS A 133 22.91 -6.31 -33.22
N GLU A 134 22.89 -5.84 -34.47
CA GLU A 134 21.67 -5.39 -35.14
C GLU A 134 20.63 -6.52 -35.25
N ALA A 135 21.05 -7.75 -35.60
CA ALA A 135 20.16 -8.91 -35.65
C ALA A 135 19.54 -9.23 -34.28
N LEU A 136 20.30 -9.13 -33.18
CA LEU A 136 19.77 -9.30 -31.82
C LEU A 136 18.76 -8.21 -31.44
N LEU A 137 19.03 -6.95 -31.82
CA LEU A 137 18.10 -5.85 -31.57
C LEU A 137 16.78 -6.07 -32.32
N ASN A 138 16.83 -6.48 -33.59
CA ASN A 138 15.64 -6.84 -34.38
C ASN A 138 14.84 -7.98 -33.74
N LEU A 139 15.52 -9.04 -33.30
CA LEU A 139 14.87 -10.18 -32.61
C LEU A 139 14.23 -9.75 -31.29
N ALA A 140 14.86 -8.84 -30.54
CA ALA A 140 14.30 -8.30 -29.31
C ALA A 140 13.02 -7.48 -29.60
N GLU A 141 13.06 -6.60 -30.59
CA GLU A 141 11.88 -5.83 -31.01
C GLU A 141 10.72 -6.75 -31.44
N GLN A 142 11.00 -7.77 -32.25
CA GLN A 142 10.01 -8.77 -32.65
C GLN A 142 9.44 -9.54 -31.46
N HIS A 143 10.30 -10.00 -30.54
CA HIS A 143 9.87 -10.72 -29.34
C HIS A 143 8.90 -9.89 -28.51
N PHE A 144 9.22 -8.62 -28.26
CA PHE A 144 8.35 -7.76 -27.47
C PHE A 144 7.05 -7.38 -28.18
N ALA A 145 7.09 -7.16 -29.50
CA ALA A 145 5.88 -6.92 -30.30
C ALA A 145 4.94 -8.14 -30.29
N ASP A 146 5.48 -9.34 -30.44
CA ASP A 146 4.71 -10.59 -30.37
C ASP A 146 4.17 -10.85 -28.97
N ALA A 147 4.97 -10.59 -27.94
CA ALA A 147 4.55 -10.70 -26.54
C ALA A 147 3.40 -9.73 -26.22
N GLU A 148 3.50 -8.47 -26.65
CA GLU A 148 2.44 -7.48 -26.49
C GLU A 148 1.17 -7.93 -27.21
N LYS A 149 1.28 -8.32 -28.48
CA LYS A 149 0.13 -8.79 -29.27
C LYS A 149 -0.57 -9.98 -28.58
N LYS A 150 0.19 -10.96 -28.10
CA LYS A 150 -0.36 -12.11 -27.37
C LYS A 150 -1.05 -11.70 -26.08
N LEU A 151 -0.43 -10.82 -25.29
CA LEU A 151 -1.01 -10.34 -24.04
C LEU A 151 -2.27 -9.51 -24.25
N LEU A 152 -2.29 -8.65 -25.27
CA LEU A 152 -3.49 -7.88 -25.63
C LEU A 152 -4.62 -8.80 -26.15
N GLN A 153 -4.30 -9.92 -26.79
CA GLN A 153 -5.31 -10.93 -27.17
C GLN A 153 -5.84 -11.73 -25.97
N GLU A 154 -4.97 -12.12 -25.04
CA GLU A 154 -5.33 -12.93 -23.86
C GLU A 154 -6.07 -12.10 -22.81
N TYR A 155 -5.63 -10.87 -22.61
CA TYR A 155 -6.06 -10.00 -21.51
C TYR A 155 -6.86 -8.78 -21.94
N GLY A 156 -7.08 -8.59 -23.25
CA GLY A 156 -7.98 -7.60 -23.87
C GLY A 156 -8.09 -6.27 -23.14
N VAL A 157 -7.49 -5.19 -23.67
CA VAL A 157 -7.87 -3.84 -23.22
C VAL A 157 -9.28 -3.59 -23.71
N ASP A 158 -10.27 -3.82 -22.85
CA ASP A 158 -11.64 -3.47 -23.13
C ASP A 158 -11.71 -1.93 -23.22
N PRO A 159 -12.04 -1.34 -24.38
CA PRO A 159 -12.14 0.12 -24.51
C PRO A 159 -13.19 0.73 -23.58
N SER A 160 -14.14 -0.08 -23.10
CA SER A 160 -15.13 0.35 -22.10
C SER A 160 -14.63 0.30 -20.66
N HIS A 161 -13.47 -0.34 -20.40
CA HIS A 161 -12.79 -0.40 -19.11
C HIS A 161 -11.30 -0.09 -19.28
N PRO A 162 -10.94 1.20 -19.48
CA PRO A 162 -9.55 1.61 -19.65
C PRO A 162 -8.72 1.33 -18.38
N ILE A 163 -7.41 1.13 -18.57
CA ILE A 163 -6.46 0.93 -17.46
C ILE A 163 -6.48 2.17 -16.55
N THR A 164 -6.55 1.92 -15.25
CA THR A 164 -6.67 2.92 -14.20
C THR A 164 -5.38 3.07 -13.39
N LEU A 165 -5.16 4.24 -12.76
CA LEU A 165 -4.04 4.40 -11.82
C LEU A 165 -4.16 3.45 -10.62
N ASP A 166 -5.39 3.19 -10.16
CA ASP A 166 -5.65 2.24 -9.08
C ASP A 166 -5.17 0.83 -9.46
N GLU A 167 -5.45 0.36 -10.68
CA GLU A 167 -4.92 -0.92 -11.19
C GLU A 167 -3.39 -0.93 -11.31
N ILE A 168 -2.78 0.18 -11.75
CA ILE A 168 -1.32 0.27 -11.85
C ILE A 168 -0.68 0.18 -10.46
N TRP A 169 -1.22 0.91 -9.48
CA TRP A 169 -0.63 1.08 -8.16
C TRP A 169 -0.92 -0.06 -7.17
N TYR A 170 -2.12 -0.66 -7.21
CA TYR A 170 -2.40 -1.88 -6.46
C TYR A 170 -1.59 -3.08 -6.94
N GLY A 171 -1.27 -3.06 -8.22
CA GLY A 171 -0.87 -4.27 -8.91
C GLY A 171 -2.06 -5.08 -9.33
N HIS A 172 -2.11 -5.40 -10.62
CA HIS A 172 -3.20 -6.16 -11.16
C HIS A 172 -3.17 -7.59 -10.59
N THR A 173 -4.32 -8.14 -10.21
CA THR A 173 -4.50 -9.58 -9.93
C THR A 173 -3.98 -10.53 -11.04
N ARG A 174 -3.73 -10.02 -12.25
CA ARG A 174 -3.13 -10.73 -13.39
C ARG A 174 -1.59 -10.80 -13.32
N GLU A 175 -0.96 -10.15 -12.35
CA GLU A 175 0.49 -10.15 -12.11
C GLU A 175 1.04 -11.49 -11.59
N SER A 176 0.17 -12.42 -11.14
CA SER A 176 0.60 -13.69 -10.52
C SER A 176 1.20 -14.72 -11.51
N ARG A 177 1.49 -14.32 -12.75
CA ARG A 177 2.07 -15.18 -13.79
C ARG A 177 3.30 -14.50 -14.36
N THR A 178 4.40 -14.51 -13.60
CA THR A 178 5.72 -14.16 -14.10
C THR A 178 6.10 -15.17 -15.19
N ASP A 179 6.26 -14.67 -16.41
CA ASP A 179 6.82 -15.41 -17.54
C ASP A 179 8.22 -14.85 -17.76
N ASP A 180 9.21 -15.48 -17.13
CA ASP A 180 10.61 -15.05 -17.10
C ASP A 180 11.27 -15.08 -18.49
N SER A 181 10.57 -15.61 -19.51
CA SER A 181 11.08 -15.75 -20.88
C SER A 181 11.43 -14.44 -21.58
N SER A 182 11.02 -13.28 -21.05
CA SER A 182 11.37 -11.96 -21.59
C SER A 182 12.59 -11.32 -20.93
N TRP A 183 13.01 -11.77 -19.74
CA TRP A 183 14.15 -11.19 -19.02
C TRP A 183 15.47 -11.27 -19.80
N PRO A 184 15.78 -12.36 -20.53
CA PRO A 184 16.98 -12.40 -21.37
C PRO A 184 17.05 -11.25 -22.39
N TRP A 185 15.91 -10.88 -22.98
CA TRP A 185 15.82 -9.77 -23.92
C TRP A 185 15.94 -8.41 -23.25
N VAL A 186 15.35 -8.25 -22.05
CA VAL A 186 15.53 -7.04 -21.23
C VAL A 186 17.01 -6.83 -20.91
N LYS A 187 17.72 -7.89 -20.50
CA LYS A 187 19.17 -7.87 -20.24
C LYS A 187 19.97 -7.40 -21.44
N LEU A 188 19.71 -7.99 -22.61
CA LEU A 188 20.39 -7.62 -23.85
C LEU A 188 20.16 -6.16 -24.19
N LEU A 189 18.91 -5.69 -24.21
CA LEU A 189 18.60 -4.31 -24.55
C LEU A 189 19.17 -3.33 -23.51
N ALA A 190 19.05 -3.62 -22.21
CA ALA A 190 19.57 -2.74 -21.15
C ALA A 190 21.10 -2.51 -21.25
N LYS A 191 21.84 -3.45 -21.86
CA LYS A 191 23.29 -3.39 -22.03
C LYS A 191 23.74 -2.94 -23.43
N LEU A 192 23.01 -3.29 -24.49
CA LEU A 192 23.38 -3.02 -25.89
C LEU A 192 22.73 -1.74 -26.45
N ASP A 193 21.46 -1.50 -26.11
CA ASP A 193 20.70 -0.35 -26.57
C ASP A 193 19.55 0.01 -25.62
N LEU A 194 19.91 0.79 -24.60
CA LEU A 194 18.99 1.29 -23.60
C LEU A 194 17.86 2.16 -24.19
N ASN A 195 18.13 2.85 -25.30
CA ASN A 195 17.14 3.73 -25.92
C ASN A 195 16.01 2.92 -26.54
N THR A 196 16.33 1.78 -27.14
CA THR A 196 15.33 0.88 -27.71
C THR A 196 14.44 0.27 -26.63
N LEU A 197 15.02 -0.18 -25.51
CA LEU A 197 14.24 -0.63 -24.34
C LEU A 197 13.29 0.46 -23.83
N PHE A 198 13.82 1.68 -23.62
CA PHE A 198 13.03 2.81 -23.14
C PHE A 198 11.91 3.18 -24.12
N LYS A 199 12.22 3.31 -25.41
CA LYS A 199 11.24 3.64 -26.46
C LYS A 199 10.10 2.63 -26.45
N TRP A 200 10.43 1.34 -26.37
CA TRP A 200 9.43 0.29 -26.35
C TRP A 200 8.58 0.32 -25.07
N MET A 201 9.19 0.43 -23.89
CA MET A 201 8.45 0.52 -22.61
C MET A 201 7.54 1.75 -22.56
N ASN A 202 7.93 2.83 -23.22
CA ASN A 202 7.14 4.05 -23.30
C ASN A 202 6.00 3.97 -24.32
N SER A 203 6.11 3.10 -25.33
CA SER A 203 5.09 2.95 -26.39
C SER A 203 4.09 1.81 -26.15
N THR A 204 4.43 0.84 -25.30
CA THR A 204 3.56 -0.32 -25.06
C THR A 204 2.26 0.09 -24.36
N GLN A 205 1.17 -0.56 -24.74
CA GLN A 205 -0.15 -0.44 -24.13
C GLN A 205 -0.42 -1.54 -23.10
N SER A 206 0.51 -2.48 -22.93
CA SER A 206 0.36 -3.61 -22.03
C SER A 206 1.00 -3.33 -20.66
N LEU A 207 0.17 -3.00 -19.66
CA LEU A 207 0.61 -2.86 -18.27
C LEU A 207 1.32 -4.14 -17.76
N VAL A 208 0.79 -5.31 -18.11
CA VAL A 208 1.39 -6.61 -17.75
C VAL A 208 2.82 -6.72 -18.25
N LEU A 209 3.07 -6.25 -19.47
CA LEU A 209 4.36 -6.35 -20.11
C LEU A 209 5.36 -5.33 -19.55
N ILE A 210 4.92 -4.11 -19.23
CA ILE A 210 5.71 -3.13 -18.46
C ILE A 210 6.15 -3.76 -17.13
N ASN A 211 5.21 -4.33 -16.38
CA ASN A 211 5.49 -4.90 -15.06
C ASN A 211 6.47 -6.08 -15.16
N ARG A 212 6.33 -6.97 -16.16
CA ARG A 212 7.30 -8.05 -16.42
C ARG A 212 8.73 -7.54 -16.63
N VAL A 213 8.89 -6.41 -17.32
CA VAL A 213 10.20 -5.81 -17.53
C VAL A 213 10.70 -5.15 -16.25
N LEU A 214 9.85 -4.48 -15.48
CA LEU A 214 10.21 -3.91 -14.17
C LEU A 214 10.53 -4.98 -13.10
N ASP A 215 10.01 -6.20 -13.26
CA ASP A 215 10.32 -7.37 -12.43
C ASP A 215 11.61 -8.09 -12.82
N SER A 216 12.22 -7.73 -13.96
CA SER A 216 13.48 -8.32 -14.40
C SER A 216 14.62 -8.09 -13.40
N PRO A 217 15.61 -9.00 -13.34
CA PRO A 217 16.81 -8.82 -12.53
C PRO A 217 17.53 -7.49 -12.77
N GLU A 218 17.46 -6.98 -13.99
CA GLU A 218 18.05 -5.72 -14.43
C GLU A 218 17.46 -4.54 -13.66
N PHE A 219 16.13 -4.42 -13.60
CA PHE A 219 15.46 -3.35 -12.84
C PHE A 219 15.48 -3.60 -11.33
N TYR A 220 15.46 -4.87 -10.90
CA TYR A 220 15.48 -5.24 -9.49
C TYR A 220 16.81 -4.86 -8.80
N ARG A 221 17.95 -5.00 -9.50
CA ARG A 221 19.28 -4.71 -8.94
C ARG A 221 19.77 -3.29 -9.25
N ASN A 222 19.44 -2.75 -10.42
CA ASN A 222 20.05 -1.52 -10.91
C ASN A 222 19.20 -0.28 -10.60
N TYR A 223 19.64 0.51 -9.61
CA TYR A 223 18.99 1.77 -9.28
C TYR A 223 19.16 2.80 -10.40
N ASP A 224 20.34 2.88 -11.01
CA ASP A 224 20.60 3.85 -12.09
C ASP A 224 19.68 3.64 -13.29
N LEU A 225 19.31 2.38 -13.57
CA LEU A 225 18.36 2.06 -14.63
C LEU A 225 16.97 2.64 -14.32
N TRP A 226 16.49 2.45 -13.10
CA TRP A 226 15.24 3.05 -12.64
C TRP A 226 15.31 4.58 -12.63
N GLU A 227 16.41 5.18 -12.15
CA GLU A 227 16.62 6.64 -12.10
C GLU A 227 16.55 7.23 -13.52
N GLN A 228 17.25 6.61 -14.47
CA GLN A 228 17.25 7.05 -15.87
C GLN A 228 15.87 6.94 -16.52
N PHE A 229 15.16 5.82 -16.32
CA PHE A 229 13.82 5.65 -16.89
C PHE A 229 12.81 6.62 -16.27
N THR A 230 12.90 6.83 -14.96
CA THR A 230 12.03 7.76 -14.23
C THR A 230 12.27 9.20 -14.69
N TYR A 231 13.51 9.62 -14.90
CA TYR A 231 13.82 10.95 -15.39
C TYR A 231 13.43 11.15 -16.87
N ARG A 232 13.69 10.15 -17.72
CA ARG A 232 13.42 10.23 -19.17
C ARG A 232 11.96 10.06 -19.55
N SER A 233 11.15 9.44 -18.69
CA SER A 233 9.71 9.27 -18.93
C SER A 233 9.06 10.63 -19.21
N PRO A 234 8.21 10.75 -20.25
CA PRO A 234 7.46 11.97 -20.50
C PRO A 234 6.67 12.44 -19.27
N THR A 235 6.25 13.70 -19.27
CA THR A 235 5.33 14.20 -18.25
C THR A 235 4.01 13.47 -18.35
N SER A 236 3.55 12.85 -17.26
CA SER A 236 2.28 12.11 -17.22
C SER A 236 1.22 12.80 -16.38
N PHE A 237 1.62 13.78 -15.58
CA PHE A 237 0.74 14.51 -14.68
C PHE A 237 0.71 16.00 -14.99
N GLN A 238 -0.47 16.60 -14.99
CA GLN A 238 -0.65 18.05 -15.02
C GLN A 238 -0.55 18.62 -13.59
N SER A 239 -0.36 19.93 -13.45
CA SER A 239 -0.20 20.58 -12.14
C SER A 239 -1.37 20.37 -11.17
N ASP A 240 -2.57 20.07 -11.68
CA ASP A 240 -3.75 19.73 -10.88
C ASP A 240 -3.82 18.23 -10.51
N GLY A 241 -2.85 17.42 -10.94
CA GLY A 241 -2.83 15.98 -10.74
C GLY A 241 -3.58 15.17 -11.81
N SER A 242 -4.15 15.80 -12.84
CA SER A 242 -4.73 15.08 -13.99
C SER A 242 -3.69 14.17 -14.63
N TRP A 243 -4.08 12.93 -14.93
CA TRP A 243 -3.22 11.93 -15.57
C TRP A 243 -3.57 11.78 -17.06
N ASP A 244 -2.56 11.74 -17.91
CA ASP A 244 -2.72 11.69 -19.37
C ASP A 244 -2.94 10.27 -19.95
N GLY A 245 -2.96 9.23 -19.10
CA GLY A 245 -3.08 7.84 -19.51
C GLY A 245 -1.75 7.11 -19.70
N ALA A 246 -0.60 7.76 -19.52
CA ALA A 246 0.71 7.12 -19.67
C ALA A 246 0.96 6.06 -18.56
N LEU A 247 1.37 4.85 -18.97
CA LEU A 247 1.53 3.71 -18.07
C LEU A 247 2.90 3.65 -17.39
N LEU A 248 3.98 4.04 -18.09
CA LEU A 248 5.35 3.79 -17.66
C LEU A 248 5.74 4.49 -16.35
N LEU A 249 5.50 5.79 -16.25
CA LEU A 249 5.89 6.57 -15.07
C LEU A 249 5.15 6.11 -13.80
N PRO A 250 3.81 5.94 -13.78
CA PRO A 250 3.11 5.38 -12.63
C PRO A 250 3.63 4.00 -12.21
N SER A 251 3.94 3.10 -13.17
CA SER A 251 4.53 1.79 -12.88
C SER A 251 5.92 1.89 -12.27
N LEU A 252 6.76 2.82 -12.73
CA LEU A 252 8.09 3.09 -12.16
C LEU A 252 8.00 3.59 -10.72
N LEU A 253 7.07 4.49 -10.40
CA LEU A 253 6.86 5.00 -9.04
C LEU A 253 6.42 3.91 -8.08
N ARG A 254 5.47 3.06 -8.50
CA ARG A 254 5.07 1.88 -7.73
C ARG A 254 6.25 0.95 -7.49
N ARG A 255 6.94 0.54 -8.56
CA ARG A 255 8.04 -0.43 -8.43
C ARG A 255 9.15 0.11 -7.55
N GLY A 256 9.56 1.37 -7.74
CA GLY A 256 10.63 1.98 -6.96
C GLY A 256 10.28 2.12 -5.48
N SER A 257 9.05 2.53 -5.15
CA SER A 257 8.60 2.61 -3.74
C SER A 257 8.47 1.24 -3.09
N MET A 258 7.92 0.24 -3.78
CA MET A 258 7.87 -1.14 -3.30
C MET A 258 9.28 -1.71 -3.04
N GLN A 259 10.22 -1.46 -3.96
CA GLN A 259 11.59 -1.92 -3.80
C GLN A 259 12.27 -1.25 -2.59
N LEU A 260 12.08 0.06 -2.42
CA LEU A 260 12.62 0.79 -1.27
C LEU A 260 12.10 0.25 0.07
N ILE A 261 10.78 0.05 0.19
CA ILE A 261 10.15 -0.52 1.40
C ILE A 261 10.64 -1.95 1.63
N HIS A 262 10.69 -2.78 0.58
CA HIS A 262 11.17 -4.16 0.66
C HIS A 262 12.62 -4.26 1.16
N ILE A 263 13.49 -3.34 0.75
CA ILE A 263 14.88 -3.25 1.24
C ILE A 263 14.89 -2.85 2.71
N ALA A 264 14.07 -1.88 3.10
CA ALA A 264 13.98 -1.43 4.49
C ALA A 264 13.52 -2.54 5.45
N ASP A 265 12.66 -3.45 4.98
CA ASP A 265 12.19 -4.62 5.73
C ASP A 265 13.12 -5.85 5.64
N GLY A 266 14.26 -5.72 4.95
CA GLY A 266 15.19 -6.82 4.72
C GLY A 266 15.94 -7.27 5.97
N TYR A 267 16.06 -8.59 6.16
CA TYR A 267 16.81 -9.19 7.29
C TYR A 267 18.25 -9.61 6.93
N GLY A 268 18.69 -9.38 5.68
CA GLY A 268 19.96 -9.89 5.15
C GLY A 268 21.22 -9.18 5.68
N HIS A 269 21.07 -7.99 6.26
CA HIS A 269 22.18 -7.16 6.74
C HIS A 269 21.90 -6.63 8.16
N PRO A 270 22.94 -6.35 8.97
CA PRO A 270 22.75 -5.74 10.27
C PRO A 270 22.15 -4.32 10.15
N PRO A 271 21.32 -3.88 11.11
CA PRO A 271 20.66 -2.56 11.06
C PRO A 271 21.62 -1.39 10.88
N SER A 272 22.83 -1.47 11.45
CA SER A 272 23.86 -0.42 11.33
C SER A 272 24.37 -0.18 9.90
N VAL A 273 24.14 -1.12 8.99
CA VAL A 273 24.50 -1.00 7.56
C VAL A 273 23.25 -0.73 6.72
N LEU A 274 22.14 -1.38 7.07
CA LEU A 274 20.89 -1.24 6.32
C LEU A 274 20.28 0.16 6.45
N GLU A 275 20.26 0.73 7.64
CA GLU A 275 19.61 2.03 7.89
C GLU A 275 20.25 3.18 7.11
N PRO A 276 21.58 3.41 7.15
CA PRO A 276 22.19 4.47 6.34
C PRO A 276 22.03 4.25 4.83
N HIS A 277 21.99 2.99 4.39
CA HIS A 277 21.76 2.64 2.99
C HIS A 277 20.34 3.02 2.56
N VAL A 278 19.34 2.65 3.35
CA VAL A 278 17.92 2.99 3.10
C VAL A 278 17.70 4.50 3.12
N GLU A 279 18.29 5.22 4.08
CA GLU A 279 18.22 6.69 4.13
C GLU A 279 18.83 7.33 2.87
N SER A 280 20.01 6.86 2.44
CA SER A 280 20.66 7.34 1.21
C SER A 280 19.85 7.03 -0.04
N LEU A 281 19.21 5.85 -0.11
CA LEU A 281 18.34 5.46 -1.22
C LEU A 281 17.06 6.30 -1.25
N LEU A 282 16.41 6.52 -0.11
CA LEU A 282 15.23 7.37 0.00
C LEU A 282 15.55 8.80 -0.48
N ALA A 283 16.66 9.38 -0.02
CA ALA A 283 17.10 10.70 -0.45
C ALA A 283 17.31 10.76 -1.98
N SER A 284 17.98 9.75 -2.55
CA SER A 284 18.21 9.66 -4.00
C SER A 284 16.90 9.49 -4.78
N PHE A 285 15.99 8.65 -4.27
CA PHE A 285 14.67 8.39 -4.86
C PHE A 285 13.87 9.69 -4.95
N VAL A 286 13.79 10.41 -3.83
CA VAL A 286 13.08 11.69 -3.71
C VAL A 286 13.70 12.75 -4.61
N ASP A 287 15.03 12.88 -4.62
CA ASP A 287 15.73 13.82 -5.49
C ASP A 287 15.50 13.52 -6.98
N THR A 288 15.38 12.25 -7.35
CA THR A 288 15.07 11.85 -8.73
C THR A 288 13.66 12.29 -9.13
N VAL A 289 12.67 11.97 -8.30
CA VAL A 289 11.27 12.31 -8.56
C VAL A 289 11.06 13.83 -8.57
N ALA A 290 11.70 14.55 -7.65
CA ALA A 290 11.58 16.00 -7.51
C ALA A 290 12.21 16.80 -8.67
N LYS A 291 13.15 16.22 -9.42
CA LYS A 291 13.75 16.87 -10.61
C LYS A 291 12.81 16.91 -11.81
N ARG A 292 11.69 16.19 -11.78
CA ARG A 292 10.75 16.14 -12.90
C ARG A 292 9.95 17.42 -13.02
N SER A 293 9.61 17.81 -14.24
CA SER A 293 8.81 19.01 -14.51
C SER A 293 7.33 18.87 -14.10
N ASP A 294 6.81 17.64 -14.00
CA ASP A 294 5.45 17.33 -13.55
C ASP A 294 5.37 16.95 -12.06
N PHE A 295 6.41 17.25 -11.28
CA PHE A 295 6.54 16.81 -9.89
C PHE A 295 5.36 17.22 -8.99
N GLU A 296 4.85 18.46 -9.11
CA GLU A 296 3.72 18.93 -8.29
C GLU A 296 2.45 18.09 -8.57
N GLY A 297 2.14 17.86 -9.85
CA GLY A 297 1.01 17.05 -10.28
C GLY A 297 1.11 15.60 -9.83
N LEU A 298 2.30 15.02 -10.04
CA LEU A 298 2.65 13.68 -9.59
C LEU A 298 2.48 13.56 -8.07
N PHE A 299 2.99 14.52 -7.29
CA PHE A 299 2.87 14.51 -5.84
C PHE A 299 1.42 14.56 -5.39
N LYS A 300 0.57 15.41 -5.98
CA LYS A 300 -0.85 15.46 -5.63
C LYS A 300 -1.51 14.11 -5.83
N ARG A 301 -1.24 13.44 -6.94
CA ARG A 301 -1.89 12.18 -7.28
C ARG A 301 -1.31 10.99 -6.53
N TRP A 302 0.01 10.81 -6.62
CA TRP A 302 0.69 9.68 -6.00
C TRP A 302 0.87 9.85 -4.49
N GLY A 303 1.00 11.07 -3.99
CA GLY A 303 0.96 11.36 -2.55
C GLY A 303 -0.37 10.99 -1.91
N THR A 304 -1.49 11.20 -2.64
CA THR A 304 -2.81 10.71 -2.20
C THR A 304 -2.81 9.18 -2.08
N TRP A 305 -2.22 8.49 -3.05
CA TRP A 305 -2.04 7.04 -2.98
C TRP A 305 -1.16 6.59 -1.81
N LEU A 306 -0.01 7.23 -1.58
CA LEU A 306 0.87 6.94 -0.44
C LEU A 306 0.15 7.16 0.89
N THR A 307 -0.67 8.20 0.98
CA THR A 307 -1.51 8.48 2.14
C THR A 307 -2.50 7.36 2.36
N ARG A 308 -3.20 6.89 1.31
CA ARG A 308 -4.12 5.75 1.42
C ARG A 308 -3.45 4.51 2.01
N GLN A 309 -2.25 4.17 1.53
CA GLN A 309 -1.50 3.01 2.04
C GLN A 309 -1.22 3.16 3.54
N TYR A 310 -0.85 4.37 3.97
CA TYR A 310 -0.63 4.66 5.38
C TYR A 310 -1.92 4.61 6.23
N LEU A 311 -3.05 5.11 5.71
CA LEU A 311 -4.34 5.07 6.41
C LEU A 311 -4.86 3.64 6.61
N ASN A 312 -4.68 2.78 5.60
CA ASN A 312 -5.14 1.39 5.64
C ASN A 312 -4.22 0.47 6.46
N PHE A 313 -2.93 0.79 6.55
CA PHE A 313 -1.93 0.01 7.26
C PHE A 313 -1.08 0.88 8.21
N PRO A 314 -1.69 1.44 9.28
CA PRO A 314 -0.96 2.27 10.21
C PRO A 314 0.07 1.45 11.01
N ASP A 315 1.21 2.07 11.31
CA ASP A 315 2.28 1.47 12.11
C ASP A 315 1.83 1.28 13.57
N ASN A 316 1.32 0.09 13.91
CA ASN A 316 0.72 -0.19 15.23
C ASN A 316 1.73 -0.64 16.30
N ASN A 317 3.03 -0.70 16.00
CA ASN A 317 4.03 -1.29 16.89
C ASN A 317 4.74 -0.23 17.76
N SER A 318 4.15 0.10 18.91
CA SER A 318 4.70 1.05 19.89
C SER A 318 5.97 0.60 20.63
N GLY A 319 6.55 -0.56 20.29
CA GLY A 319 7.72 -1.13 20.96
C GLY A 319 8.83 -1.64 20.04
N GLN A 320 8.66 -1.60 18.72
CA GLN A 320 9.68 -1.95 17.74
C GLN A 320 10.10 -0.70 16.96
N LYS A 321 11.37 -0.63 16.55
CA LYS A 321 11.82 0.42 15.64
C LYS A 321 11.00 0.30 14.34
N ARG A 322 10.24 1.34 14.03
CA ARG A 322 9.39 1.43 12.85
C ARG A 322 10.25 1.36 11.58
N SER A 323 9.93 0.43 10.68
CA SER A 323 10.49 0.38 9.32
C SER A 323 10.03 1.57 8.48
N LEU A 324 10.77 1.89 7.41
CA LEU A 324 10.35 2.88 6.41
C LEU A 324 9.02 2.45 5.79
N SER A 325 8.03 3.35 5.78
CA SER A 325 6.71 3.12 5.21
C SER A 325 6.34 4.16 4.15
N SER A 326 5.14 4.02 3.56
CA SER A 326 4.62 4.98 2.56
C SER A 326 4.54 6.42 3.10
N GLN A 327 4.36 6.59 4.41
CA GLN A 327 4.36 7.90 5.05
C GLN A 327 5.74 8.58 4.99
N ASP A 328 6.83 7.83 5.17
CA ASP A 328 8.18 8.39 5.13
C ASP A 328 8.53 8.89 3.73
N ILE A 329 8.08 8.16 2.70
CA ILE A 329 8.18 8.59 1.30
C ILE A 329 7.35 9.85 1.06
N LEU A 330 6.09 9.89 1.55
CA LEU A 330 5.22 11.08 1.43
C LEU A 330 5.89 12.33 2.02
N TRP A 331 6.45 12.23 3.23
CA TRP A 331 7.14 13.33 3.90
C TRP A 331 8.38 13.80 3.18
N ALA A 332 9.23 12.87 2.77
CA ALA A 332 10.43 13.23 2.04
C ALA A 332 10.12 13.89 0.68
N LEU A 333 9.05 13.48 0.00
CA LEU A 333 8.59 14.15 -1.23
C LEU A 333 7.99 15.52 -0.94
N ALA A 334 7.15 15.64 0.09
CA ALA A 334 6.55 16.92 0.49
C ALA A 334 7.61 17.99 0.76
N ASP A 335 8.76 17.59 1.30
CA ASP A 335 9.88 18.48 1.55
C ASP A 335 10.44 19.15 0.29
N LYS A 336 10.32 18.50 -0.86
CA LYS A 336 10.82 19.03 -2.14
C LYS A 336 9.82 19.89 -2.88
N LEU A 337 8.58 20.03 -2.40
CA LEU A 337 7.56 20.79 -3.11
C LEU A 337 7.90 22.28 -3.17
N PRO A 338 7.71 22.92 -4.34
CA PRO A 338 7.84 24.36 -4.46
C PRO A 338 6.76 25.07 -3.64
N LEU A 339 7.12 26.21 -3.06
CA LEU A 339 6.19 27.06 -2.31
C LEU A 339 5.78 28.29 -3.15
N PRO A 340 4.51 28.72 -3.14
CA PRO A 340 3.38 28.07 -2.45
C PRO A 340 2.86 26.83 -3.20
N CYS A 341 2.54 25.76 -2.47
CA CYS A 341 1.90 24.58 -3.05
C CYS A 341 0.41 24.89 -3.31
N SER A 342 -0.07 24.64 -4.53
CA SER A 342 -1.49 24.82 -4.83
C SER A 342 -2.30 23.66 -4.26
N PRO A 343 -3.36 23.91 -3.45
CA PRO A 343 -4.26 22.85 -2.97
C PRO A 343 -5.24 22.38 -4.07
N THR A 344 -5.25 23.02 -5.24
CA THR A 344 -6.15 22.66 -6.32
C THR A 344 -5.78 21.29 -6.90
N VAL A 345 -6.79 20.45 -7.01
CA VAL A 345 -6.76 19.14 -7.64
C VAL A 345 -7.77 19.07 -8.78
N SER A 346 -7.49 18.20 -9.74
CA SER A 346 -8.32 17.94 -10.90
C SER A 346 -9.69 17.40 -10.49
N GLU A 347 -10.73 17.73 -11.25
CA GLU A 347 -12.02 17.01 -11.16
C GLU A 347 -11.88 15.55 -11.62
N GLN A 348 -10.76 15.19 -12.28
CA GLN A 348 -10.43 13.83 -12.69
C GLN A 348 -9.87 12.95 -11.57
N LEU A 349 -9.96 13.37 -10.29
CA LEU A 349 -9.84 12.44 -9.16
C LEU A 349 -11.04 11.47 -9.16
N ASN A 350 -11.14 10.64 -10.19
CA ASN A 350 -12.33 9.87 -10.56
C ASN A 350 -12.39 8.50 -9.86
N PHE A 351 -11.39 8.14 -9.04
CA PHE A 351 -11.55 6.97 -8.16
C PHE A 351 -12.29 7.42 -6.92
N SER A 352 -13.28 6.62 -6.55
CA SER A 352 -14.22 6.99 -5.51
C SER A 352 -13.56 7.29 -4.16
N TRP A 353 -12.40 6.73 -3.86
CA TRP A 353 -11.76 6.93 -2.57
C TRP A 353 -10.93 8.22 -2.45
N GLU A 354 -10.55 8.83 -3.56
CA GLU A 354 -9.48 9.83 -3.59
C GLU A 354 -9.80 11.17 -2.92
N PRO A 355 -11.02 11.73 -3.03
CA PRO A 355 -11.31 13.03 -2.42
C PRO A 355 -11.06 13.04 -0.90
N TRP A 356 -11.54 12.03 -0.18
CA TRP A 356 -11.39 11.95 1.27
C TRP A 356 -9.94 11.63 1.69
N VAL A 357 -9.23 10.82 0.89
CA VAL A 357 -7.80 10.56 1.15
C VAL A 357 -6.95 11.79 0.85
N TYR A 358 -7.27 12.57 -0.19
CA TYR A 358 -6.57 13.81 -0.48
C TYR A 358 -6.78 14.83 0.64
N GLN A 359 -8.02 14.95 1.13
CA GLN A 359 -8.34 15.75 2.32
C GLN A 359 -7.50 15.33 3.54
N SER A 360 -7.39 14.01 3.76
CA SER A 360 -6.57 13.44 4.84
C SER A 360 -5.08 13.74 4.64
N MET A 361 -4.58 13.66 3.40
CA MET A 361 -3.19 13.99 3.07
C MET A 361 -2.88 15.44 3.41
N LEU A 362 -3.73 16.39 3.00
CA LEU A 362 -3.56 17.81 3.29
C LEU A 362 -3.56 18.07 4.81
N ALA A 363 -4.45 17.41 5.56
CA ALA A 363 -4.48 17.53 7.01
C ALA A 363 -3.18 17.04 7.65
N LEU A 364 -2.67 15.88 7.24
CA LEU A 364 -1.40 15.36 7.76
C LEU A 364 -0.21 16.25 7.36
N LEU A 365 -0.19 16.79 6.13
CA LEU A 365 0.83 17.73 5.66
C LEU A 365 0.85 19.01 6.51
N HIS A 366 -0.34 19.57 6.80
CA HIS A 366 -0.49 20.72 7.67
C HIS A 366 -0.01 20.42 9.10
N SER A 367 -0.35 19.25 9.65
CA SER A 367 0.12 18.82 10.97
C SER A 367 1.65 18.81 11.09
N ASN A 368 2.32 18.31 10.04
CA ASN A 368 3.77 18.18 10.02
C ASN A 368 4.48 19.52 9.74
N GLN A 369 3.93 20.34 8.83
CA GLN A 369 4.55 21.59 8.37
C GLN A 369 3.50 22.70 8.16
N PRO A 370 2.95 23.27 9.24
CA PRO A 370 1.82 24.22 9.18
C PRO A 370 2.17 25.53 8.47
N ASP A 371 3.44 25.93 8.50
CA ASP A 371 3.94 27.14 7.81
C ASP A 371 4.01 26.95 6.28
N ARG A 372 4.06 25.70 5.80
CA ARG A 372 4.21 25.36 4.37
C ARG A 372 2.91 24.95 3.72
N PHE A 373 2.08 24.21 4.46
CA PHE A 373 0.80 23.70 3.97
C PHE A 373 -0.33 24.33 4.77
N PRO A 374 -1.26 25.05 4.13
CA PRO A 374 -2.41 25.62 4.84
C PRO A 374 -3.35 24.52 5.33
N ALA A 375 -4.20 24.84 6.31
CA ALA A 375 -5.29 23.97 6.71
C ALA A 375 -6.20 23.65 5.51
N PRO A 376 -6.66 22.40 5.37
CA PRO A 376 -7.43 21.98 4.21
C PRO A 376 -8.83 22.61 4.20
N ASP A 377 -9.37 22.87 3.02
CA ASP A 377 -10.74 23.33 2.85
C ASP A 377 -11.73 22.16 3.02
N ILE A 378 -12.58 22.23 4.02
CA ILE A 378 -13.55 21.17 4.37
C ILE A 378 -14.94 21.37 3.74
N ARG A 379 -15.15 22.45 2.97
CA ARG A 379 -16.49 22.81 2.47
C ARG A 379 -17.09 21.73 1.58
N ASP A 380 -16.31 21.20 0.65
CA ASP A 380 -16.78 20.17 -0.29
C ASP A 380 -17.09 18.86 0.45
N PHE A 381 -16.22 18.45 1.37
CA PHE A 381 -16.44 17.30 2.24
C PHE A 381 -17.75 17.42 3.03
N ILE A 382 -18.03 18.57 3.65
CA ILE A 382 -19.29 18.79 4.40
C ILE A 382 -20.50 18.76 3.46
N ASN A 383 -20.39 19.34 2.27
CA ASN A 383 -21.48 19.43 1.29
C ASN A 383 -21.90 18.07 0.73
N GLU A 384 -21.01 17.08 0.72
CA GLU A 384 -21.32 15.70 0.32
C GLU A 384 -22.41 15.07 1.21
N TRP A 385 -22.38 15.36 2.52
CA TRP A 385 -23.34 14.84 3.50
C TRP A 385 -24.75 15.44 3.40
N ASN A 386 -24.92 16.52 2.64
CA ASN A 386 -26.22 17.16 2.40
C ASN A 386 -27.07 16.38 1.39
N LEU A 387 -27.65 15.26 1.84
CA LEU A 387 -28.47 14.38 1.02
C LEU A 387 -29.95 14.61 1.30
N THR A 388 -30.70 15.03 0.28
CA THR A 388 -32.17 14.92 0.31
C THR A 388 -32.61 13.46 0.19
N PRO A 389 -33.82 13.09 0.66
CA PRO A 389 -34.34 11.73 0.52
C PRO A 389 -34.34 11.19 -0.92
N THR A 390 -34.41 12.07 -1.91
CA THR A 390 -34.38 11.71 -3.34
C THR A 390 -32.98 11.56 -3.92
N GLU A 391 -31.97 12.18 -3.31
CA GLU A 391 -30.59 12.18 -3.82
C GLU A 391 -29.82 10.91 -3.48
N TRP A 392 -30.35 10.06 -2.59
CA TRP A 392 -29.73 8.78 -2.26
C TRP A 392 -29.52 7.89 -3.50
N ASN A 393 -30.46 7.89 -4.44
CA ASN A 393 -30.33 7.13 -5.70
C ASN A 393 -29.67 7.95 -6.84
N SER A 394 -29.24 9.18 -6.57
CA SER A 394 -28.58 10.04 -7.55
C SER A 394 -27.07 9.78 -7.59
N SER A 395 -26.38 10.42 -8.55
CA SER A 395 -24.91 10.44 -8.60
C SER A 395 -24.27 10.93 -7.30
N LYS A 396 -24.92 11.86 -6.58
CA LYS A 396 -24.44 12.35 -5.28
C LYS A 396 -24.44 11.25 -4.23
N GLY A 397 -25.54 10.50 -4.12
CA GLY A 397 -25.63 9.35 -3.22
C GLY A 397 -24.67 8.22 -3.60
N GLN A 398 -24.46 7.99 -4.90
CA GLN A 398 -23.48 7.01 -5.38
C GLN A 398 -22.04 7.43 -5.02
N SER A 399 -21.70 8.70 -5.21
CA SER A 399 -20.37 9.25 -4.88
C SER A 399 -20.05 9.06 -3.40
N ILE A 400 -20.90 9.53 -2.48
CA ILE A 400 -20.63 9.39 -1.03
C ILE A 400 -20.54 7.92 -0.57
N ARG A 401 -21.38 7.02 -1.13
CA ARG A 401 -21.27 5.57 -0.88
C ARG A 401 -19.97 4.98 -1.39
N SER A 402 -19.41 5.54 -2.45
CA SER A 402 -18.18 5.04 -3.02
C SER A 402 -16.96 5.63 -2.30
N HIS A 403 -17.07 6.83 -1.71
CA HIS A 403 -16.02 7.47 -0.92
C HIS A 403 -15.77 6.76 0.41
N VAL A 404 -16.82 6.23 1.05
CA VAL A 404 -16.71 5.56 2.36
C VAL A 404 -15.98 4.21 2.30
N SER A 405 -15.71 3.65 1.12
CA SER A 405 -15.18 2.28 0.99
C SER A 405 -13.85 2.08 1.72
N GLU A 406 -12.98 3.09 1.76
CA GLU A 406 -11.68 3.05 2.45
C GLU A 406 -11.76 3.41 3.94
N TYR A 407 -12.83 4.10 4.34
CA TYR A 407 -13.03 4.57 5.72
C TYR A 407 -13.95 3.65 6.50
N HIS A 408 -14.24 2.46 5.96
CA HIS A 408 -15.13 1.50 6.57
C HIS A 408 -14.55 0.95 7.88
N ALA A 409 -15.06 1.48 8.98
CA ALA A 409 -14.75 1.05 10.33
C ALA A 409 -15.76 -0.02 10.78
N THR A 410 -15.36 -1.31 10.81
CA THR A 410 -16.14 -2.35 11.51
C THR A 410 -16.14 -2.14 13.03
N GLN A 411 -15.14 -1.40 13.52
CA GLN A 411 -15.00 -1.00 14.91
C GLN A 411 -14.67 0.50 14.98
N PRO A 412 -15.21 1.22 15.98
CA PRO A 412 -14.86 2.60 16.25
C PRO A 412 -13.36 2.84 16.41
N ASN A 413 -12.98 4.11 16.41
CA ASN A 413 -11.63 4.59 16.65
C ASN A 413 -10.67 4.24 15.51
N ASN A 414 -11.17 4.15 14.26
CA ASN A 414 -10.36 3.85 13.08
C ASN A 414 -9.38 4.99 12.77
N TYR A 415 -8.14 4.65 12.41
CA TYR A 415 -7.10 5.64 12.17
C TYR A 415 -7.42 6.58 11.00
N ALA A 416 -7.95 6.05 9.90
CA ALA A 416 -8.36 6.84 8.74
C ALA A 416 -9.45 7.86 9.12
N CYS A 417 -10.48 7.41 9.86
CA CYS A 417 -11.53 8.29 10.38
C CYS A 417 -10.97 9.39 11.29
N ARG A 418 -9.96 9.08 12.12
CA ARG A 418 -9.31 10.09 12.97
C ARG A 418 -8.57 11.14 12.17
N VAL A 419 -7.83 10.75 11.14
CA VAL A 419 -7.13 11.71 10.26
C VAL A 419 -8.13 12.58 9.49
N LEU A 420 -9.22 12.00 9.00
CA LEU A 420 -10.28 12.76 8.34
C LEU A 420 -10.97 13.72 9.32
N GLY A 421 -11.22 13.28 10.56
CA GLY A 421 -11.71 14.11 11.66
C GLY A 421 -10.75 15.25 12.01
N TYR A 422 -9.44 14.99 12.01
CA TYR A 422 -8.43 16.04 12.21
C TYR A 422 -8.54 17.15 11.15
N SER A 423 -8.85 16.82 9.90
CA SER A 423 -9.07 17.84 8.86
C SER A 423 -10.20 18.82 9.22
N VAL A 424 -11.26 18.34 9.90
CA VAL A 424 -12.38 19.17 10.37
C VAL A 424 -12.02 19.91 11.67
N ALA A 425 -11.24 19.27 12.55
CA ALA A 425 -10.78 19.86 13.81
C ALA A 425 -9.90 21.12 13.61
N LEU A 426 -9.26 21.25 12.44
CA LEU A 426 -8.49 22.44 12.06
C LEU A 426 -9.37 23.68 11.77
N SER A 427 -10.70 23.53 11.68
CA SER A 427 -11.63 24.65 11.55
C SER A 427 -12.02 25.22 12.91
N ASP A 428 -12.15 26.55 12.99
CA ASP A 428 -12.62 27.25 14.19
C ASP A 428 -14.03 26.85 14.64
N ASN A 429 -14.85 26.22 13.79
CA ASN A 429 -16.25 25.85 14.07
C ASN A 429 -16.53 24.34 13.90
N PHE A 430 -15.56 23.48 14.24
CA PHE A 430 -15.62 22.04 14.02
C PHE A 430 -16.91 21.37 14.54
N THR A 431 -17.45 21.77 15.70
CA THR A 431 -18.68 21.19 16.26
C THR A 431 -19.89 21.50 15.39
N SER A 432 -19.98 22.73 14.88
CA SER A 432 -21.08 23.14 14.00
C SER A 432 -20.98 22.45 12.64
N HIS A 433 -19.78 22.22 12.12
CA HIS A 433 -19.56 21.45 10.89
C HIS A 433 -20.01 19.99 11.05
N TRP A 434 -19.64 19.33 12.16
CA TRP A 434 -20.09 17.97 12.43
C TRP A 434 -21.60 17.87 12.61
N LEU A 435 -22.20 18.78 13.39
CA LEU A 435 -23.65 18.86 13.55
C LEU A 435 -24.38 19.08 12.22
N ASN A 436 -23.82 19.90 11.32
CA ASN A 436 -24.39 20.10 9.99
C ASN A 436 -24.42 18.79 9.19
N MET A 437 -23.33 18.00 9.21
CA MET A 437 -23.30 16.69 8.56
C MET A 437 -24.31 15.71 9.18
N TRP A 438 -24.42 15.67 10.51
CA TRP A 438 -25.39 14.85 11.23
C TRP A 438 -26.86 15.21 10.95
N ASN A 439 -27.17 16.51 10.95
CA ASN A 439 -28.51 17.00 10.69
C ASN A 439 -28.89 16.84 9.21
N SER A 440 -27.89 16.80 8.33
CA SER A 440 -28.09 16.58 6.90
C SER A 440 -28.28 15.10 6.54
N SER A 441 -27.91 14.16 7.41
CA SER A 441 -28.01 12.72 7.18
C SER A 441 -29.35 12.10 7.59
N VAL A 442 -30.41 12.90 7.77
CA VAL A 442 -31.76 12.43 8.15
C VAL A 442 -32.26 11.31 7.23
N ALA A 443 -32.06 11.45 5.91
CA ALA A 443 -32.48 10.43 4.96
C ALA A 443 -31.80 9.06 5.21
N LEU A 444 -30.54 9.05 5.67
CA LEU A 444 -29.82 7.82 6.02
C LEU A 444 -30.39 7.19 7.29
N ARG A 445 -30.71 8.02 8.28
CA ARG A 445 -31.32 7.57 9.54
C ARG A 445 -32.72 7.00 9.31
N GLU A 446 -33.54 7.61 8.45
CA GLU A 446 -34.84 7.07 8.04
C GLU A 446 -34.71 5.70 7.34
N ILE A 447 -33.70 5.51 6.48
CA ILE A 447 -33.45 4.21 5.84
C ILE A 447 -33.19 3.12 6.89
N LEU A 448 -32.42 3.46 7.93
CA LEU A 448 -32.05 2.53 9.00
C LEU A 448 -33.23 2.23 9.93
N GLU A 449 -34.03 3.25 10.28
CA GLU A 449 -35.23 3.08 11.11
C GLU A 449 -36.32 2.24 10.41
N PHE A 450 -36.68 2.60 9.18
CA PHE A 450 -37.82 1.99 8.48
C PHE A 450 -37.47 0.72 7.71
N ARG A 451 -36.18 0.46 7.47
CA ARG A 451 -35.66 -0.77 6.84
C ARG A 451 -36.46 -1.18 5.60
N PRO A 452 -36.34 -0.49 4.46
CA PRO A 452 -37.15 -0.76 3.29
C PRO A 452 -36.76 -2.10 2.62
N ILE A 453 -37.24 -3.23 3.16
CA ILE A 453 -36.95 -4.60 2.70
C ILE A 453 -37.35 -4.80 1.22
N TYR A 454 -38.32 -4.03 0.71
CA TYR A 454 -38.86 -4.14 -0.65
C TYR A 454 -38.16 -3.23 -1.68
N LYS A 455 -37.18 -2.41 -1.29
CA LYS A 455 -36.43 -1.50 -2.18
C LYS A 455 -34.93 -1.81 -2.24
N ILE A 456 -34.54 -3.02 -1.83
CA ILE A 456 -33.15 -3.48 -1.97
C ILE A 456 -32.89 -3.67 -3.48
N SER A 457 -31.94 -2.91 -4.01
CA SER A 457 -31.49 -3.02 -5.39
C SER A 457 -30.07 -3.59 -5.43
N ALA A 458 -29.56 -3.88 -6.62
CA ALA A 458 -28.13 -4.18 -6.77
C ALA A 458 -27.25 -2.94 -6.51
N GLU A 459 -27.82 -1.73 -6.51
CA GLU A 459 -27.08 -0.47 -6.47
C GLU A 459 -26.77 0.01 -5.05
N TRP A 460 -27.57 -0.37 -4.05
CA TRP A 460 -27.32 -0.07 -2.65
C TRP A 460 -28.14 -0.96 -1.70
N GLN A 461 -27.63 -1.11 -0.48
CA GLN A 461 -28.29 -1.83 0.62
C GLN A 461 -28.37 -0.95 1.88
N PRO A 462 -29.33 -1.19 2.80
CA PRO A 462 -29.41 -0.45 4.06
C PRO A 462 -28.12 -0.50 4.91
N SER A 463 -27.31 -1.55 4.75
CA SER A 463 -25.98 -1.63 5.35
C SER A 463 -25.04 -0.52 4.87
N ASP A 464 -25.19 0.02 3.66
CA ASP A 464 -24.37 1.14 3.17
C ASP A 464 -24.70 2.44 3.92
N ALA A 465 -25.97 2.66 4.27
CA ALA A 465 -26.36 3.78 5.13
C ALA A 465 -25.78 3.62 6.54
N SER A 466 -25.81 2.41 7.11
CA SER A 466 -25.20 2.11 8.40
C SER A 466 -23.70 2.41 8.40
N ARG A 467 -22.97 1.95 7.37
CA ARG A 467 -21.54 2.22 7.20
C ARG A 467 -21.21 3.71 7.15
N LEU A 468 -22.00 4.50 6.44
CA LEU A 468 -21.85 5.95 6.40
C LEU A 468 -22.08 6.58 7.77
N MET A 469 -23.13 6.18 8.48
CA MET A 469 -23.42 6.70 9.82
C MET A 469 -22.31 6.32 10.82
N CYS A 470 -21.82 5.08 10.79
CA CYS A 470 -20.68 4.65 11.60
C CYS A 470 -19.45 5.53 11.32
N THR A 471 -19.13 5.76 10.04
CA THR A 471 -18.00 6.59 9.63
C THR A 471 -18.16 8.04 10.10
N LEU A 472 -19.35 8.62 9.97
CA LEU A 472 -19.62 10.00 10.42
C LEU A 472 -19.40 10.18 11.93
N VAL A 473 -19.87 9.23 12.74
CA VAL A 473 -19.69 9.28 14.20
C VAL A 473 -18.22 9.02 14.56
N ASP A 474 -17.52 8.15 13.84
CA ASP A 474 -16.08 7.90 14.06
C ASP A 474 -15.20 9.09 13.67
N VAL A 475 -15.54 9.80 12.60
CA VAL A 475 -14.94 11.10 12.25
C VAL A 475 -15.16 12.10 13.38
N GLY A 476 -16.37 12.13 13.97
CA GLY A 476 -16.68 12.95 15.13
C GLY A 476 -15.84 12.61 16.36
N LEU A 477 -15.63 11.31 16.63
CA LEU A 477 -14.72 10.86 17.67
C LEU A 477 -13.28 11.33 17.40
N GLY A 478 -12.83 11.30 16.15
CA GLY A 478 -11.54 11.84 15.71
C GLY A 478 -11.40 13.33 15.97
N ILE A 479 -12.42 14.13 15.65
CA ILE A 479 -12.44 15.58 15.97
C ILE A 479 -12.31 15.78 17.49
N LEU A 480 -13.06 15.01 18.28
CA LEU A 480 -13.03 15.10 19.73
C LEU A 480 -11.63 14.77 20.28
N ASP A 481 -10.99 13.72 19.79
CA ASP A 481 -9.64 13.31 20.21
C ASP A 481 -8.58 14.39 19.94
N CYS A 482 -8.73 15.14 18.84
CA CYS A 482 -7.80 16.20 18.48
C CYS A 482 -8.01 17.47 19.31
N THR A 483 -9.25 17.77 19.69
CA THR A 483 -9.63 19.05 20.32
C THR A 483 -9.71 18.98 21.85
N ALA A 484 -9.96 17.81 22.42
CA ALA A 484 -10.00 17.57 23.87
C ALA A 484 -8.63 17.09 24.40
N ASN A 485 -7.57 17.84 24.12
CA ASN A 485 -6.19 17.45 24.40
C ASN A 485 -5.58 18.16 25.62
N ALA A 486 -4.85 17.41 26.44
CA ALA A 486 -4.10 17.89 27.61
C ALA A 486 -2.85 18.72 27.27
N GLN A 487 -2.31 18.57 26.06
CA GLN A 487 -1.01 19.12 25.66
C GLN A 487 -1.09 20.55 25.12
N GLU A 488 -2.29 21.06 24.87
CA GLU A 488 -2.49 22.40 24.32
C GLU A 488 -2.77 23.44 25.42
N THR A 489 -2.49 24.70 25.11
CA THR A 489 -2.80 25.81 26.04
C THR A 489 -4.31 25.87 26.24
N LEU A 490 -4.77 26.04 27.49
CA LEU A 490 -6.19 26.08 27.81
C LEU A 490 -6.91 27.15 26.96
N ASN A 491 -7.77 26.69 26.05
CA ASN A 491 -8.62 27.53 25.21
C ASN A 491 -10.09 27.22 25.52
N PRO A 492 -10.79 28.05 26.30
CA PRO A 492 -12.17 27.80 26.69
C PRO A 492 -13.14 27.68 25.52
N GLU A 493 -12.88 28.37 24.40
CA GLU A 493 -13.75 28.32 23.21
C GLU A 493 -13.68 26.94 22.55
N ILE A 494 -12.47 26.40 22.36
CA ILE A 494 -12.26 25.04 21.84
C ILE A 494 -12.87 24.02 22.79
N LEU A 495 -12.61 24.12 24.09
CA LEU A 495 -13.11 23.14 25.07
C LEU A 495 -14.64 23.16 25.19
N ASN A 496 -15.29 24.32 25.05
CA ASN A 496 -16.75 24.40 24.97
C ASN A 496 -17.28 23.71 23.71
N GLN A 497 -16.61 23.88 22.57
CA GLN A 497 -16.96 23.17 21.35
C GLN A 497 -16.76 21.65 21.50
N SER A 498 -15.66 21.20 22.11
CA SER A 498 -15.42 19.77 22.39
C SER A 498 -16.46 19.18 23.34
N ALA A 499 -16.86 19.89 24.39
CA ALA A 499 -17.92 19.46 25.30
C ALA A 499 -19.28 19.33 24.57
N ALA A 500 -19.62 20.31 23.72
CA ALA A 500 -20.83 20.25 22.90
C ALA A 500 -20.78 19.11 21.86
N LEU A 501 -19.62 18.87 21.25
CA LEU A 501 -19.42 17.75 20.34
C LEU A 501 -19.58 16.41 21.06
N PHE A 502 -19.00 16.25 22.27
CA PHE A 502 -19.20 15.05 23.08
C PHE A 502 -20.68 14.77 23.31
N GLN A 503 -21.44 15.78 23.74
CA GLN A 503 -22.87 15.64 23.97
C GLN A 503 -23.59 15.20 22.67
N ALA A 504 -23.28 15.85 21.54
CA ALA A 504 -23.87 15.52 20.26
C ALA A 504 -23.54 14.09 19.80
N LEU A 505 -22.30 13.63 20.02
CA LEU A 505 -21.88 12.25 19.74
C LEU A 505 -22.59 11.25 20.62
N TRP A 506 -22.80 11.58 21.90
CA TRP A 506 -23.55 10.74 22.83
C TRP A 506 -25.00 10.57 22.40
N GLU A 507 -25.68 11.68 22.07
CA GLU A 507 -27.06 11.69 21.58
C GLU A 507 -27.18 10.91 20.27
N ALA A 508 -26.30 11.18 19.31
CA ALA A 508 -26.23 10.47 18.03
C ALA A 508 -26.05 8.96 18.22
N THR A 509 -25.10 8.53 19.04
CA THR A 509 -24.85 7.10 19.29
C THR A 509 -26.06 6.44 19.96
N THR A 510 -26.73 7.14 20.87
CA THR A 510 -27.94 6.65 21.56
C THR A 510 -29.12 6.50 20.60
N GLU A 511 -29.29 7.45 19.67
CA GLU A 511 -30.25 7.33 18.57
C GLU A 511 -29.95 6.11 17.71
N MET A 512 -28.70 5.97 17.26
CA MET A 512 -28.28 4.87 16.37
C MET A 512 -28.43 3.49 17.01
N LEU A 513 -28.20 3.34 18.31
CA LEU A 513 -28.48 2.09 19.04
C LEU A 513 -29.95 1.65 18.97
N SER A 514 -30.86 2.61 18.79
CA SER A 514 -32.30 2.34 18.72
C SER A 514 -32.76 2.00 17.30
N ILE A 515 -32.10 2.55 16.28
CA ILE A 515 -32.57 2.47 14.88
C ILE A 515 -31.68 1.63 13.95
N ASP A 516 -30.37 1.52 14.19
CA ASP A 516 -29.46 0.80 13.30
C ASP A 516 -29.08 -0.58 13.82
N PHE A 517 -29.54 -1.58 13.08
CA PHE A 517 -29.30 -2.98 13.38
C PHE A 517 -28.19 -3.59 12.53
N TYR A 518 -27.70 -2.87 11.52
CA TYR A 518 -26.59 -3.30 10.67
C TYR A 518 -25.24 -2.92 11.25
N GLY A 519 -25.19 -1.92 12.13
CA GLY A 519 -23.97 -1.48 12.81
C GLY A 519 -23.36 -2.51 13.76
N ASN A 520 -24.04 -3.63 14.04
CA ASN A 520 -23.56 -4.72 14.90
C ASN A 520 -22.98 -4.21 16.24
N ASP A 521 -21.73 -4.57 16.54
CA ASP A 521 -21.02 -4.18 17.77
C ASP A 521 -20.46 -2.75 17.72
N PHE A 522 -20.53 -2.03 16.59
CA PHE A 522 -19.96 -0.68 16.46
C PHE A 522 -20.55 0.29 17.47
N TRP A 523 -21.88 0.40 17.55
CA TRP A 523 -22.54 1.39 18.41
C TRP A 523 -22.32 1.14 19.91
N PRO A 524 -22.42 -0.10 20.42
CA PRO A 524 -22.02 -0.39 21.80
C PRO A 524 -20.56 -0.05 22.08
N ILE A 525 -19.63 -0.41 21.17
CA ILE A 525 -18.21 -0.10 21.35
C ILE A 525 -17.97 1.43 21.30
N MET A 526 -18.71 2.17 20.47
CA MET A 526 -18.62 3.63 20.37
C MET A 526 -19.06 4.28 21.69
N GLN A 527 -20.15 3.80 22.31
CA GLN A 527 -20.52 4.24 23.66
C GLN A 527 -19.42 3.94 24.69
N GLN A 528 -18.78 2.77 24.63
CA GLN A 528 -17.66 2.46 25.53
C GLN A 528 -16.54 3.49 25.39
N HIS A 529 -16.17 3.86 24.14
CA HIS A 529 -15.18 4.90 23.87
C HIS A 529 -15.54 6.27 24.45
N LEU A 530 -16.82 6.66 24.38
CA LEU A 530 -17.30 7.92 24.97
C LEU A 530 -17.30 7.86 26.50
N VAL A 531 -17.74 6.75 27.10
CA VAL A 531 -17.72 6.58 28.56
C VAL A 531 -16.29 6.61 29.10
N ILE A 532 -15.35 5.93 28.45
CA ILE A 532 -13.93 5.94 28.85
C ILE A 532 -13.40 7.37 28.91
N ARG A 533 -13.61 8.17 27.85
CA ARG A 533 -13.16 9.57 27.79
C ARG A 533 -13.81 10.43 28.87
N ARG A 534 -15.13 10.31 29.05
CA ARG A 534 -15.89 11.07 30.05
C ARG A 534 -15.38 10.82 31.47
N LEU A 535 -15.14 9.55 31.80
CA LEU A 535 -14.62 9.15 33.12
C LEU A 535 -13.15 9.56 33.29
N GLN A 536 -12.34 9.47 32.23
CA GLN A 536 -10.96 9.95 32.26
C GLN A 536 -10.90 11.44 32.58
N TRP A 537 -11.74 12.28 31.95
CA TRP A 537 -11.79 13.70 32.30
C TRP A 537 -12.15 13.95 33.77
N THR A 538 -13.11 13.20 34.35
CA THR A 538 -13.41 13.30 35.79
C THR A 538 -12.24 12.87 36.67
N VAL A 539 -11.57 11.77 36.33
CA VAL A 539 -10.43 11.26 37.09
C VAL A 539 -9.26 12.24 37.04
N GLU A 540 -8.96 12.77 35.86
CA GLU A 540 -7.91 13.76 35.67
C GLU A 540 -8.25 15.07 36.37
N ALA A 541 -9.49 15.56 36.26
CA ALA A 541 -9.95 16.78 36.94
C ALA A 541 -9.77 16.72 38.47
N LYS A 542 -10.02 15.55 39.09
CA LYS A 542 -9.82 15.37 40.54
C LYS A 542 -8.36 15.48 40.97
N ASN A 543 -7.43 15.17 40.07
CA ASN A 543 -5.99 15.10 40.36
C ASN A 543 -5.20 16.27 39.77
N ALA A 544 -5.85 17.18 39.05
CA ALA A 544 -5.20 18.26 38.32
C ALA A 544 -5.22 19.60 39.07
N ASN A 545 -4.33 20.51 38.66
CA ASN A 545 -4.31 21.90 39.14
C ASN A 545 -5.45 22.72 38.50
N ASP A 546 -5.82 23.85 39.12
CA ASP A 546 -7.00 24.67 38.80
C ASP A 546 -7.14 25.13 37.32
N ASP A 547 -6.08 25.06 36.51
CA ASP A 547 -6.04 25.48 35.11
C ASP A 547 -5.92 24.32 34.09
N HIS A 548 -6.25 23.09 34.49
CA HIS A 548 -6.14 21.93 33.60
C HIS A 548 -7.40 21.74 32.74
N TYR A 549 -7.22 21.38 31.46
CA TYR A 549 -8.31 21.19 30.48
C TYR A 549 -9.43 20.28 30.98
N SER A 550 -9.08 19.20 31.70
CA SER A 550 -10.03 18.22 32.21
C SER A 550 -10.99 18.79 33.24
N ILE A 551 -10.58 19.79 34.04
CA ILE A 551 -11.48 20.47 34.99
C ILE A 551 -12.58 21.21 34.24
N TRP A 552 -12.24 21.82 33.10
CA TRP A 552 -13.22 22.49 32.25
C TRP A 552 -14.16 21.48 31.61
N LEU A 553 -13.62 20.45 30.95
CA LEU A 553 -14.43 19.43 30.29
C LEU A 553 -15.33 18.66 31.28
N ASP A 554 -14.85 18.34 32.48
CA ASP A 554 -15.65 17.65 33.50
C ASP A 554 -16.88 18.48 33.93
N LYS A 555 -16.77 19.82 33.93
CA LYS A 555 -17.87 20.75 34.27
C LYS A 555 -18.78 21.04 33.09
N ALA A 556 -18.21 21.22 31.90
CA ALA A 556 -18.94 21.67 30.71
C ALA A 556 -19.64 20.52 29.96
N THR A 557 -19.19 19.28 30.14
CA THR A 557 -19.67 18.14 29.37
C THR A 557 -20.87 17.45 30.03
N TYR A 558 -21.92 17.25 29.24
CA TYR A 558 -23.09 16.44 29.56
C TYR A 558 -23.20 15.23 28.61
N PRO A 559 -23.65 14.04 29.08
CA PRO A 559 -23.96 13.68 30.46
C PRO A 559 -22.73 13.69 31.38
N THR A 560 -22.96 13.87 32.68
CA THR A 560 -21.91 13.74 33.71
C THR A 560 -21.47 12.29 33.88
N SER A 561 -20.32 12.05 34.52
CA SER A 561 -19.82 10.68 34.75
C SER A 561 -20.79 9.78 35.54
N PRO A 562 -21.50 10.25 36.58
CA PRO A 562 -22.54 9.43 37.21
C PRO A 562 -23.74 9.17 36.30
N GLU A 563 -24.21 10.20 35.58
CA GLU A 563 -25.36 10.06 34.66
C GLU A 563 -25.06 9.11 33.50
N ILE A 564 -23.87 9.20 32.90
CA ILE A 564 -23.49 8.34 31.78
C ILE A 564 -23.42 6.88 32.23
N LEU A 565 -22.92 6.61 33.45
CA LEU A 565 -22.89 5.27 34.05
C LEU A 565 -24.30 4.74 34.31
N ALA A 566 -25.20 5.58 34.83
CA ALA A 566 -26.60 5.21 35.04
C ALA A 566 -27.30 4.87 33.71
N LEU A 567 -27.01 5.64 32.64
CA LEU A 567 -27.57 5.40 31.30
C LEU A 567 -27.11 4.05 30.73
N VAL A 568 -25.81 3.73 30.80
CA VAL A 568 -25.30 2.44 30.28
C VAL A 568 -25.66 1.25 31.15
N ALA A 569 -25.90 1.45 32.44
CA ALA A 569 -26.34 0.39 33.35
C ALA A 569 -27.71 -0.20 32.99
N SER A 570 -28.50 0.47 32.15
CA SER A 570 -29.76 -0.04 31.59
C SER A 570 -29.60 -1.35 30.80
N ASN A 571 -28.40 -1.66 30.31
CA ASN A 571 -28.03 -2.94 29.72
C ASN A 571 -26.99 -3.65 30.60
N PRO A 572 -27.41 -4.46 31.60
CA PRO A 572 -26.50 -5.07 32.56
C PRO A 572 -25.40 -5.90 31.93
N CYS A 573 -25.68 -6.64 30.86
CA CYS A 573 -24.67 -7.49 30.21
C CYS A 573 -23.54 -6.65 29.58
N SER A 574 -23.88 -5.57 28.87
CA SER A 574 -22.87 -4.69 28.25
C SER A 574 -22.14 -3.87 29.31
N PHE A 575 -22.84 -3.46 30.36
CA PHE A 575 -22.28 -2.72 31.47
C PHE A 575 -21.25 -3.54 32.26
N ILE A 576 -21.53 -4.82 32.54
CA ILE A 576 -20.60 -5.74 33.20
C ILE A 576 -19.30 -5.85 32.38
N SER A 577 -19.39 -5.99 31.06
CA SER A 577 -18.23 -6.07 30.16
C SER A 577 -17.42 -4.77 30.09
N LEU A 578 -18.04 -3.61 30.35
CA LEU A 578 -17.36 -2.31 30.34
C LEU A 578 -16.49 -2.08 31.58
N LEU A 579 -16.86 -2.59 32.76
CA LEU A 579 -16.15 -2.28 34.02
C LEU A 579 -14.65 -2.65 33.98
N PRO A 580 -14.22 -3.83 33.49
CA PRO A 580 -12.79 -4.13 33.39
C PRO A 580 -12.07 -3.23 32.39
N ILE A 581 -12.73 -2.83 31.30
CA ILE A 581 -12.18 -1.94 30.28
C ILE A 581 -11.88 -0.57 30.89
N LEU A 582 -12.77 -0.05 31.75
CA LEU A 582 -12.54 1.21 32.48
C LEU A 582 -11.30 1.13 33.36
N VAL A 583 -11.12 0.02 34.10
CA VAL A 583 -9.93 -0.21 34.93
C VAL A 583 -8.66 -0.32 34.09
N GLN A 584 -8.72 -1.02 32.96
CA GLN A 584 -7.60 -1.11 32.00
C GLN A 584 -7.23 0.26 31.40
N ASN A 585 -8.22 1.13 31.22
CA ASN A 585 -8.04 2.52 30.75
C ASN A 585 -7.73 3.51 31.89
N LYS A 586 -7.10 3.02 32.97
CA LYS A 586 -6.56 3.80 34.09
C LYS A 586 -7.60 4.52 34.96
N VAL A 587 -8.87 4.12 34.95
CA VAL A 587 -9.84 4.58 35.94
C VAL A 587 -9.58 3.83 37.26
N PRO A 588 -9.16 4.50 38.36
CA PRO A 588 -8.86 3.83 39.61
C PRO A 588 -10.09 3.15 40.21
N LYS A 589 -9.95 1.93 40.73
CA LYS A 589 -11.06 1.16 41.32
C LYS A 589 -11.84 1.94 42.37
N GLN A 590 -11.15 2.67 43.25
CA GLN A 590 -11.80 3.50 44.27
C GLN A 590 -12.65 4.60 43.65
N THR A 591 -12.12 5.31 42.65
CA THR A 591 -12.87 6.36 41.95
C THR A 591 -14.06 5.80 41.18
N LEU A 592 -13.89 4.63 40.56
CA LEU A 592 -14.98 3.91 39.90
C LEU A 592 -16.08 3.53 40.91
N LYS A 593 -15.71 2.98 42.08
CA LYS A 593 -16.65 2.68 43.17
C LYS A 593 -17.44 3.92 43.61
N ASP A 594 -16.76 5.04 43.81
CA ASP A 594 -17.41 6.30 44.20
C ASP A 594 -18.41 6.78 43.13
N LEU A 595 -18.04 6.69 41.84
CA LEU A 595 -18.90 7.07 40.73
C LEU A 595 -20.10 6.14 40.55
N LEU A 596 -19.92 4.83 40.75
CA LEU A 596 -21.02 3.85 40.71
C LEU A 596 -22.03 4.09 41.84
N ASN A 597 -21.54 4.44 43.02
CA ASN A 597 -22.40 4.83 44.15
C ASN A 597 -23.15 6.14 43.87
N GLN A 598 -22.49 7.14 43.28
CA GLN A 598 -23.13 8.40 42.86
C GLN A 598 -24.18 8.20 41.77
N ALA A 599 -23.99 7.19 40.91
CA ALA A 599 -24.94 6.79 39.87
C ALA A 599 -26.09 5.91 40.41
N GLU A 600 -26.14 5.64 41.72
CA GLU A 600 -27.14 4.79 42.38
C GLU A 600 -27.25 3.37 41.80
N ILE A 601 -26.12 2.80 41.35
CA ILE A 601 -26.09 1.46 40.75
C ILE A 601 -26.06 0.39 41.84
N ASP A 602 -27.05 -0.49 41.83
CA ASP A 602 -27.12 -1.64 42.75
C ASP A 602 -26.11 -2.74 42.36
N LEU A 603 -24.94 -2.70 42.98
CA LEU A 603 -23.85 -3.66 42.76
C LEU A 603 -24.24 -5.10 43.16
N VAL A 604 -25.12 -5.28 44.15
CA VAL A 604 -25.55 -6.63 44.59
C VAL A 604 -26.43 -7.28 43.51
N SER A 605 -27.36 -6.50 42.94
CA SER A 605 -28.16 -6.93 41.79
C SER A 605 -27.29 -7.18 40.54
N LEU A 606 -26.21 -6.41 40.38
CA LEU A 606 -25.28 -6.58 39.27
C LEU A 606 -24.44 -7.86 39.40
N VAL A 607 -23.96 -8.22 40.59
CA VAL A 607 -23.29 -9.52 40.86
C VAL A 607 -24.23 -10.67 40.50
N SER A 608 -25.47 -10.62 40.99
CA SER A 608 -26.48 -11.64 40.71
C SER A 608 -26.75 -11.79 39.19
N SER A 609 -26.73 -10.66 38.47
CA SER A 609 -26.87 -10.65 37.02
C SER A 609 -25.64 -11.22 36.31
N ALA A 610 -24.43 -10.90 36.79
CA ALA A 610 -23.17 -11.38 36.25
C ALA A 610 -23.04 -12.90 36.38
N ASP A 611 -23.35 -13.47 37.55
CA ASP A 611 -23.37 -14.92 37.78
C ASP A 611 -24.32 -15.63 36.82
N ARG A 612 -25.52 -15.04 36.62
CA ARG A 612 -26.51 -15.56 35.69
C ARG A 612 -25.99 -15.55 34.25
N TYR A 613 -25.37 -14.46 33.81
CA TYR A 613 -24.82 -14.38 32.45
C TYR A 613 -23.61 -15.29 32.24
N GLN A 614 -22.76 -15.44 33.26
CA GLN A 614 -21.63 -16.37 33.26
C GLN A 614 -22.10 -17.82 33.11
N SER A 615 -23.23 -18.19 33.75
CA SER A 615 -23.83 -19.53 33.60
C SER A 615 -24.52 -19.76 32.25
N GLY A 616 -24.67 -18.72 31.42
CA GLY A 616 -25.31 -18.77 30.11
C GLY A 616 -24.40 -19.21 28.97
N PRO A 617 -24.90 -19.23 27.71
CA PRO A 617 -24.08 -19.58 26.56
C PRO A 617 -22.94 -18.58 26.34
N GLU A 618 -21.69 -19.06 26.36
CA GLU A 618 -20.49 -18.22 26.23
C GLU A 618 -20.51 -17.39 24.95
N MET A 619 -20.95 -17.96 23.82
CA MET A 619 -21.07 -17.26 22.54
C MET A 619 -22.00 -16.04 22.57
N LYS A 620 -22.94 -15.99 23.53
CA LYS A 620 -23.94 -14.92 23.62
C LYS A 620 -23.55 -13.80 24.59
N PHE A 621 -23.00 -14.14 25.75
CA PHE A 621 -22.80 -13.16 26.83
C PHE A 621 -21.34 -12.80 27.08
N LYS A 622 -20.38 -13.70 26.78
CA LYS A 622 -18.93 -13.48 26.95
C LYS A 622 -18.54 -12.96 28.36
N ILE A 623 -19.25 -13.38 29.41
CA ILE A 623 -18.97 -13.00 30.80
C ILE A 623 -18.06 -14.04 31.46
N TYR A 624 -16.83 -13.64 31.77
CA TYR A 624 -15.79 -14.45 32.43
C TYR A 624 -15.65 -14.19 33.94
N PRO A 625 -15.00 -15.09 34.71
CA PRO A 625 -14.84 -14.95 36.17
C PRO A 625 -14.24 -13.61 36.63
N TYR A 626 -13.32 -13.03 35.85
CA TYR A 626 -12.69 -11.76 36.21
C TYR A 626 -13.69 -10.57 36.22
N HIS A 627 -14.80 -10.66 35.48
CA HIS A 627 -15.86 -9.65 35.53
C HIS A 627 -16.59 -9.70 36.87
N VAL A 628 -16.98 -10.90 37.30
CA VAL A 628 -17.69 -11.14 38.57
C VAL A 628 -16.81 -10.68 39.73
N ASN A 629 -15.55 -11.13 39.77
CA ASN A 629 -14.59 -10.74 40.80
C ASN A 629 -14.42 -9.22 40.88
N LEU A 630 -14.37 -8.51 39.75
CA LEU A 630 -14.25 -7.06 39.74
C LEU A 630 -15.49 -6.38 40.35
N ILE A 631 -16.70 -6.87 40.06
CA ILE A 631 -17.92 -6.30 40.62
C ILE A 631 -17.98 -6.56 42.13
N GLU A 632 -17.61 -7.76 42.58
CA GLU A 632 -17.51 -8.08 44.01
C GLU A 632 -16.48 -7.20 44.74
N GLU A 633 -15.35 -6.87 44.10
CA GLU A 633 -14.37 -5.92 44.65
C GLU A 633 -14.88 -4.47 44.70
N LEU A 634 -15.79 -4.10 43.80
CA LEU A 634 -16.37 -2.76 43.73
C LEU A 634 -17.55 -2.59 44.70
N ALA A 635 -18.29 -3.67 45.01
CA ALA A 635 -19.30 -3.71 46.08
C ALA A 635 -18.68 -3.36 47.45
#